data_AF-A0AB32UM80-F1
#
_entry.id   AF-A0AB32UM80-F1
#
_cell.length_a   1.000
_cell.length_b   1.000
_cell.length_c   1.000
_cell.angle_alpha   90.00
_cell.angle_beta   90.00
_cell.angle_gamma   90.00
#
_symmetry.space_group_name_H-M   'P 1'
#
loop_
_entity.id
_entity.type
_entity.pdbx_description
1 polymer ?
#
loop_
_entity_poly.entity_id
_entity_poly.type
_entity_poly.pdbx_seq_one_letter_code
_entity_poly.pdbx_strand_id
1 'polypeptide(L)'
;MALDISIFETIHPSRFLSFTIPNPDPSLSSPLIRIAILDSPLHPSTPSSSSLSAPNVAAMFVPKHRESDWLFSTESGHLQLLLSSPNIQRLILIGQQAIVDDPNSPSIYRRPIDSDCLNNLEMALKPLVIALSPKDYFKYGNLEVPILSYEDNVISSVVLEKCVGNFVGEMIVEDVEIESTNQKREFRRRLRFKRMPNLVQTEIRIVPRTVYCLDSVEIGGNDNVEFSPDLGVLVHVYLVPMVASLALVGSWMDERFQLGFRPKALCLGVGGGALVGFLKTQLDFQVVGVEADEEVLRVAQKYFGLEDGDFIQICVRDGMELMEKLARGDSYCEGAAHIDPQFDVIMVDLDSSDLSNGVSAPPLEFVRKDVLLAARSLLCESGIFVINVIPPSRLFYERSIYGIHEENLRCNVYWKQ
;
A
#
# COMPACT_ATOMS: atom_id res chain seq x y z
N MET A 1 -29.86 5.74 19.27
CA MET A 1 -30.72 4.56 18.96
C MET A 1 -30.32 3.45 19.92
N ALA A 2 -31.27 2.77 20.55
CA ALA A 2 -30.95 1.55 21.29
C ALA A 2 -30.69 0.43 20.27
N LEU A 3 -29.51 -0.19 20.33
CA LEU A 3 -29.21 -1.38 19.54
C LEU A 3 -29.99 -2.56 20.12
N ASP A 4 -30.80 -3.24 19.30
CA ASP A 4 -31.40 -4.51 19.68
C ASP A 4 -30.33 -5.61 19.67
N ILE A 5 -30.01 -6.16 20.83
CA ILE A 5 -28.97 -7.18 21.00
C ILE A 5 -29.33 -8.48 20.26
N SER A 6 -30.63 -8.71 19.98
CA SER A 6 -31.11 -9.91 19.30
C SER A 6 -30.46 -10.12 17.92
N ILE A 7 -30.01 -9.03 17.28
CA ILE A 7 -29.36 -9.08 15.96
C ILE A 7 -28.05 -9.88 15.98
N PHE A 8 -27.39 -9.95 17.14
CA PHE A 8 -26.11 -10.65 17.30
C PHE A 8 -26.27 -12.13 17.65
N GLU A 9 -27.48 -12.62 17.89
CA GLU A 9 -27.70 -13.99 18.33
C GLU A 9 -27.33 -15.05 17.28
N THR A 10 -27.32 -14.66 16.00
CA THR A 10 -27.03 -15.49 14.82
C THR A 10 -25.93 -14.88 13.95
N ILE A 11 -25.22 -15.73 13.20
CA ILE A 11 -24.27 -15.33 12.15
C ILE A 11 -25.03 -15.07 10.85
N HIS A 12 -24.78 -13.95 10.18
CA HIS A 12 -25.34 -13.64 8.87
C HIS A 12 -24.21 -13.39 7.87
N PRO A 13 -24.18 -14.08 6.71
CA PRO A 13 -23.11 -13.92 5.73
C PRO A 13 -22.86 -12.46 5.36
N SER A 14 -21.59 -12.04 5.41
CA SER A 14 -21.15 -10.68 5.04
C SER A 14 -21.80 -9.56 5.84
N ARG A 15 -22.36 -9.82 7.03
CA ARG A 15 -22.86 -8.74 7.89
C ARG A 15 -21.67 -7.89 8.38
N PHE A 16 -21.76 -6.59 8.14
CA PHE A 16 -20.91 -5.59 8.75
C PHE A 16 -21.73 -4.58 9.56
N LEU A 17 -21.36 -4.38 10.82
CA LEU A 17 -21.96 -3.38 11.71
C LEU A 17 -20.86 -2.62 12.45
N SER A 18 -20.99 -1.30 12.57
CA SER A 18 -20.07 -0.49 13.36
C SER A 18 -20.81 0.59 14.16
N PHE A 19 -20.42 0.76 15.41
CA PHE A 19 -21.00 1.74 16.33
C PHE A 19 -19.98 2.16 17.40
N THR A 20 -20.27 3.24 18.12
CA THR A 20 -19.42 3.75 19.21
C THR A 20 -20.12 3.67 20.55
N ILE A 21 -19.38 3.39 21.62
CA ILE A 21 -19.87 3.44 23.00
C ILE A 21 -18.94 4.29 23.87
N PRO A 22 -19.40 4.80 25.02
CA PRO A 22 -18.52 5.46 25.99
C PRO A 22 -17.37 4.55 26.39
N ASN A 23 -16.16 5.12 26.45
CA ASN A 23 -14.98 4.39 26.88
C ASN A 23 -15.09 4.05 28.38
N PRO A 24 -15.06 2.76 28.78
CA PRO A 24 -15.13 2.39 30.19
C PRO A 24 -13.84 2.73 30.95
N ASP A 25 -12.73 2.99 30.25
CA ASP A 25 -11.45 3.37 30.84
C ASP A 25 -11.21 4.89 30.68
N PRO A 26 -11.30 5.67 31.78
CA PRO A 26 -11.08 7.11 31.75
C PRO A 26 -9.60 7.50 31.58
N SER A 27 -8.67 6.56 31.64
CA SER A 27 -7.23 6.82 31.45
C SER A 27 -6.81 6.91 29.99
N LEU A 28 -7.68 6.52 29.06
CA LEU A 28 -7.41 6.54 27.62
C LEU A 28 -7.78 7.88 26.99
N SER A 29 -7.06 8.24 25.92
CA SER A 29 -7.17 9.52 25.22
C SER A 29 -8.55 9.77 24.60
N SER A 30 -9.26 8.73 24.17
CA SER A 30 -10.57 8.87 23.53
C SER A 30 -11.75 8.60 24.47
N PRO A 31 -12.76 9.50 24.54
CA PRO A 31 -13.95 9.29 25.35
C PRO A 31 -14.90 8.22 24.79
N LEU A 32 -14.65 7.77 23.55
CA LEU A 32 -15.46 6.78 22.86
C LEU A 32 -14.58 5.65 22.35
N ILE A 33 -15.12 4.44 22.38
CA ILE A 33 -14.54 3.28 21.69
C ILE A 33 -15.45 2.90 20.52
N ARG A 34 -14.84 2.55 19.40
CA ARG A 34 -15.49 2.00 18.23
C ARG A 34 -15.51 0.49 18.32
N ILE A 35 -16.67 -0.07 18.02
CA ILE A 35 -16.89 -1.50 17.88
C ILE A 35 -17.29 -1.76 16.44
N ALA A 36 -16.65 -2.74 15.82
CA ALA A 36 -17.00 -3.23 14.49
C ALA A 36 -17.16 -4.75 14.54
N ILE A 37 -18.19 -5.25 13.87
CA ILE A 37 -18.57 -6.66 13.87
C ILE A 37 -18.68 -7.08 12.43
N LEU A 38 -17.92 -8.11 12.07
CA LEU A 38 -17.93 -8.71 10.75
C LEU A 38 -18.23 -10.20 10.86
N ASP A 39 -19.27 -10.65 10.17
CA ASP A 39 -19.59 -12.06 9.99
C ASP A 39 -19.00 -12.57 8.67
N SER A 40 -18.44 -13.79 8.69
CA SER A 40 -17.77 -14.39 7.54
C SER A 40 -18.70 -14.53 6.33
N PRO A 41 -18.24 -14.23 5.10
CA PRO A 41 -19.00 -14.49 3.87
C PRO A 41 -19.09 -16.00 3.57
N LEU A 42 -18.19 -16.81 4.13
CA LEU A 42 -18.17 -18.24 3.92
C LEU A 42 -19.27 -18.89 4.76
N HIS A 43 -20.18 -19.60 4.10
CA HIS A 43 -21.08 -20.49 4.79
C HIS A 43 -20.28 -21.50 5.62
N PRO A 44 -20.76 -21.90 6.81
CA PRO A 44 -20.16 -23.01 7.54
C PRO A 44 -20.07 -24.18 6.58
N SER A 45 -18.84 -24.58 6.24
CA SER A 45 -18.61 -25.74 5.37
C SER A 45 -19.38 -26.92 5.97
N THR A 46 -20.17 -27.59 5.13
CA THR A 46 -20.89 -28.82 5.51
C THR A 46 -19.93 -29.72 6.30
N PRO A 47 -20.28 -30.12 7.54
CA PRO A 47 -19.35 -30.85 8.37
C PRO A 47 -19.07 -32.21 7.74
N SER A 48 -17.85 -32.41 7.25
CA SER A 48 -17.34 -33.76 7.07
C SER A 48 -17.21 -34.37 8.46
N SER A 49 -18.18 -35.23 8.80
CA SER A 49 -18.35 -35.98 10.06
C SER A 49 -19.01 -35.24 11.25
N SER A 50 -20.30 -35.54 11.42
CA SER A 50 -21.00 -35.81 12.70
C SER A 50 -20.89 -34.87 13.92
N SER A 51 -20.54 -33.59 13.76
CA SER A 51 -20.87 -32.59 14.81
C SER A 51 -21.26 -31.24 14.19
N LEU A 52 -22.41 -30.70 14.60
CA LEU A 52 -22.73 -29.29 14.41
C LEU A 52 -21.76 -28.50 15.29
N SER A 53 -20.61 -28.07 14.77
CA SER A 53 -19.66 -27.27 15.53
C SER A 53 -20.22 -25.86 15.74
N ALA A 54 -20.10 -25.35 16.97
CA ALA A 54 -20.45 -23.98 17.29
C ALA A 54 -19.78 -22.99 16.32
N PRO A 55 -20.42 -21.86 15.97
CA PRO A 55 -19.74 -20.83 15.21
C PRO A 55 -18.53 -20.34 15.99
N ASN A 56 -17.33 -20.20 15.42
CA ASN A 56 -16.21 -19.63 16.18
C ASN A 56 -16.25 -18.10 16.12
N VAL A 57 -16.03 -17.47 17.25
CA VAL A 57 -15.98 -16.01 17.41
C VAL A 57 -14.61 -15.64 17.93
N ALA A 58 -14.11 -14.49 17.51
CA ALA A 58 -12.95 -13.86 18.11
C ALA A 58 -13.16 -12.36 18.27
N ALA A 59 -12.55 -11.79 19.30
CA ALA A 59 -12.40 -10.35 19.46
C ALA A 59 -10.95 -9.94 19.15
N MET A 60 -10.74 -8.72 18.68
CA MET A 60 -9.42 -8.15 18.45
C MET A 60 -9.41 -6.69 18.93
N PHE A 61 -8.42 -6.36 19.76
CA PHE A 61 -8.16 -4.98 20.13
C PHE A 61 -7.25 -4.35 19.08
N VAL A 62 -7.70 -3.22 18.53
CA VAL A 62 -6.92 -2.45 17.57
C VAL A 62 -5.72 -1.85 18.31
N PRO A 63 -4.49 -2.00 17.79
CA PRO A 63 -3.33 -1.35 18.39
C PRO A 63 -3.54 0.16 18.46
N LYS A 64 -3.22 0.75 19.62
CA LYS A 64 -3.38 2.20 19.84
C LYS A 64 -2.63 3.00 18.78
N HIS A 65 -3.23 4.08 18.29
CA HIS A 65 -2.73 4.92 17.19
C HIS A 65 -2.73 4.27 15.80
N ARG A 66 -3.23 3.04 15.67
CA ARG A 66 -3.48 2.37 14.38
C ARG A 66 -4.97 2.32 14.04
N GLU A 67 -5.85 2.95 14.82
CA GLU A 67 -7.29 2.92 14.59
C GLU A 67 -7.72 3.53 13.25
N SER A 68 -6.90 4.43 12.70
CA SER A 68 -7.09 5.00 11.36
C SER A 68 -6.48 4.16 10.24
N ASP A 69 -5.67 3.13 10.54
CA ASP A 69 -5.15 2.24 9.51
C ASP A 69 -6.32 1.55 8.82
N TRP A 70 -6.20 1.35 7.51
CA TRP A 70 -7.27 0.74 6.74
C TRP A 70 -7.69 -0.64 7.23
N LEU A 71 -6.71 -1.44 7.67
CA LEU A 71 -6.91 -2.77 8.19
C LEU A 71 -7.89 -2.78 9.37
N PHE A 72 -7.94 -1.70 10.16
CA PHE A 72 -8.76 -1.57 11.36
C PHE A 72 -9.94 -0.58 11.22
N SER A 73 -9.93 0.29 10.22
CA SER A 73 -10.97 1.31 10.03
C SER A 73 -12.06 0.91 9.01
N THR A 74 -11.76 0.03 8.05
CA THR A 74 -12.67 -0.28 6.94
C THR A 74 -13.23 -1.71 6.97
N GLU A 75 -14.40 -1.91 6.37
CA GLU A 75 -15.02 -3.23 6.22
C GLU A 75 -14.10 -4.20 5.46
N SER A 76 -13.49 -3.76 4.35
CA SER A 76 -12.59 -4.59 3.56
C SER A 76 -11.31 -4.98 4.34
N GLY A 77 -10.80 -4.10 5.20
CA GLY A 77 -9.70 -4.41 6.11
C GLY A 77 -10.07 -5.45 7.14
N HIS A 78 -11.27 -5.36 7.70
CA HIS A 78 -11.80 -6.35 8.65
C HIS A 78 -11.99 -7.70 7.98
N LEU A 79 -12.42 -7.72 6.71
CA LEU A 79 -12.53 -8.93 5.92
C LEU A 79 -11.15 -9.58 5.72
N GLN A 80 -10.10 -8.80 5.46
CA GLN A 80 -8.74 -9.33 5.37
C GLN A 80 -8.30 -9.96 6.70
N LEU A 81 -8.52 -9.30 7.84
CA LEU A 81 -8.23 -9.87 9.17
C LEU A 81 -8.98 -11.19 9.42
N LEU A 82 -10.27 -11.24 9.06
CA LEU A 82 -11.11 -12.42 9.21
C LEU A 82 -10.60 -13.57 8.34
N LEU A 83 -10.28 -13.32 7.07
CA LEU A 83 -9.79 -14.34 6.13
C LEU A 83 -8.39 -14.86 6.50
N SER A 84 -7.55 -14.03 7.13
CA SER A 84 -6.26 -14.46 7.69
C SER A 84 -6.37 -15.28 8.97
N SER A 85 -7.55 -15.30 9.62
CA SER A 85 -7.80 -16.01 10.87
C SER A 85 -8.62 -17.28 10.60
N PRO A 86 -7.98 -18.45 10.43
CA PRO A 86 -8.68 -19.65 10.01
C PRO A 86 -9.77 -20.03 11.02
N ASN A 87 -10.92 -20.46 10.49
CA ASN A 87 -12.09 -20.94 11.23
C ASN A 87 -12.88 -19.88 12.02
N ILE A 88 -12.51 -18.59 12.01
CA ILE A 88 -13.32 -17.53 12.64
C ILE A 88 -14.53 -17.19 11.76
N GLN A 89 -15.72 -17.19 12.35
CA GLN A 89 -16.98 -16.88 11.69
C GLN A 89 -17.53 -15.50 12.04
N ARG A 90 -17.19 -14.98 13.23
CA ARG A 90 -17.43 -13.58 13.60
C ARG A 90 -16.17 -12.98 14.18
N LEU A 91 -15.79 -11.83 13.65
CA LEU A 91 -14.72 -11.00 14.15
C LEU A 91 -15.30 -9.73 14.78
N ILE A 92 -14.95 -9.46 16.04
CA ILE A 92 -15.32 -8.25 16.77
C ILE A 92 -14.07 -7.39 16.94
N LEU A 93 -13.95 -6.29 16.20
CA LEU A 93 -12.88 -5.31 16.39
C LEU A 93 -13.29 -4.25 17.40
N ILE A 94 -12.37 -3.94 18.31
CA ILE A 94 -12.53 -2.92 19.34
C ILE A 94 -11.34 -1.98 19.26
N GLY A 95 -11.58 -0.70 18.96
CA GLY A 95 -10.54 0.33 18.92
C GLY A 95 -11.02 1.62 19.53
N GLN A 96 -10.11 2.55 19.83
CA GLN A 96 -10.53 3.90 20.19
C GLN A 96 -11.22 4.56 19.00
N GLN A 97 -12.26 5.35 19.26
CA GLN A 97 -12.75 6.23 18.21
C GLN A 97 -11.65 7.27 17.96
N ALA A 98 -11.16 7.36 16.73
CA ALA A 98 -10.22 8.41 16.35
C ALA A 98 -10.86 9.75 16.70
N ILE A 99 -10.28 10.45 17.67
CA ILE A 99 -10.54 11.87 17.85
C ILE A 99 -9.87 12.54 16.65
N VAL A 100 -10.47 13.60 16.12
CA VAL A 100 -9.76 14.46 15.18
C VAL A 100 -8.57 15.02 15.94
N ASP A 101 -7.40 14.36 15.80
CA ASP A 101 -6.15 14.83 16.37
C ASP A 101 -5.97 16.30 15.94
N ASP A 102 -5.35 17.11 16.79
CA ASP A 102 -4.84 18.41 16.37
C ASP A 102 -4.06 18.17 15.06
N PRO A 103 -4.42 18.82 13.93
CA PRO A 103 -3.72 18.62 12.67
C PRO A 103 -2.21 18.89 12.76
N ASN A 104 -1.76 19.56 13.84
CA ASN A 104 -0.35 19.84 14.11
C ASN A 104 0.36 18.80 14.99
N SER A 105 -0.33 17.79 15.53
CA SER A 105 0.30 16.74 16.33
C SER A 105 0.56 15.49 15.48
N PRO A 106 1.82 15.02 15.40
CA PRO A 106 2.12 13.81 14.65
C PRO A 106 1.48 12.59 15.31
N SER A 107 0.67 11.84 14.56
CA SER A 107 0.15 10.55 15.01
C SER A 107 1.32 9.56 15.09
N ILE A 108 1.71 9.17 16.31
CA ILE A 108 2.85 8.27 16.57
C ILE A 108 2.32 6.92 17.10
N TYR A 109 2.69 5.84 16.42
CA TYR A 109 2.49 4.47 16.90
C TYR A 109 3.78 3.93 17.52
N ARG A 110 3.64 3.20 18.63
CA ARG A 110 4.70 2.35 19.19
C ARG A 110 4.11 1.00 19.52
N ARG A 111 4.79 -0.06 19.08
CA ARG A 111 4.50 -1.44 19.48
C ARG A 111 4.62 -1.53 21.00
N PRO A 112 3.57 -1.97 21.71
CA PRO A 112 3.63 -2.14 23.16
C PRO A 112 4.72 -3.15 23.53
N ILE A 113 5.57 -2.80 24.51
CA ILE A 113 6.59 -3.70 25.07
C ILE A 113 5.98 -4.55 26.20
N ASP A 114 4.89 -4.09 26.83
CA ASP A 114 4.28 -4.73 27.99
C ASP A 114 2.73 -4.78 27.90
N SER A 115 2.15 -5.93 28.23
CA SER A 115 0.72 -6.26 28.01
C SER A 115 -0.23 -5.71 29.08
N ASP A 116 0.30 -5.19 30.19
CA ASP A 116 -0.46 -4.94 31.42
C ASP A 116 -1.57 -3.87 31.28
N CYS A 117 -1.41 -2.91 30.36
CA CYS A 117 -2.44 -1.89 30.11
C CYS A 117 -3.66 -2.42 29.34
N LEU A 118 -3.52 -3.52 28.58
CA LEU A 118 -4.62 -4.09 27.79
C LEU A 118 -5.58 -4.88 28.71
N ASN A 119 -5.03 -5.53 29.74
CA ASN A 119 -5.76 -6.42 30.65
C ASN A 119 -6.99 -5.77 31.32
N ASN A 120 -6.90 -4.49 31.73
CA ASN A 120 -8.01 -3.80 32.39
C ASN A 120 -9.18 -3.50 31.45
N LEU A 121 -8.87 -3.06 30.22
CA LEU A 121 -9.89 -2.78 29.21
C LEU A 121 -10.52 -4.07 28.69
N GLU A 122 -9.73 -5.11 28.49
CA GLU A 122 -10.20 -6.45 28.14
C GLU A 122 -11.19 -6.99 29.18
N MET A 123 -10.85 -6.90 30.47
CA MET A 123 -11.75 -7.30 31.56
C MET A 123 -13.05 -6.49 31.55
N ALA A 124 -12.98 -5.17 31.36
CA ALA A 124 -14.15 -4.29 31.33
C ALA A 124 -15.08 -4.58 30.15
N LEU A 125 -14.54 -4.96 28.99
CA LEU A 125 -15.30 -5.20 27.76
C LEU A 125 -15.70 -6.67 27.56
N LYS A 126 -15.20 -7.60 28.38
CA LYS A 126 -15.58 -9.02 28.32
C LYS A 126 -17.11 -9.26 28.32
N PRO A 127 -17.93 -8.60 29.17
CA PRO A 127 -19.38 -8.78 29.13
C PRO A 127 -19.99 -8.35 27.80
N LEU A 128 -19.44 -7.31 27.18
CA LEU A 128 -19.89 -6.82 25.88
C LEU A 128 -19.52 -7.78 24.76
N VAL A 129 -18.28 -8.28 24.73
CA VAL A 129 -17.84 -9.30 23.75
C VAL A 129 -18.72 -10.55 23.82
N ILE A 130 -19.09 -10.97 25.03
CA ILE A 130 -20.05 -12.07 25.24
C ILE A 130 -21.42 -11.74 24.64
N ALA A 131 -21.95 -10.54 24.91
CA ALA A 131 -23.25 -10.09 24.39
C ALA A 131 -23.28 -9.97 22.85
N LEU A 132 -22.14 -9.70 22.22
CA LEU A 132 -21.99 -9.61 20.77
C LEU A 132 -21.72 -10.96 20.08
N SER A 133 -21.59 -12.04 20.86
CA SER A 133 -21.35 -13.38 20.34
C SER A 133 -22.67 -14.13 20.07
N PRO A 134 -22.73 -15.02 19.07
CA PRO A 134 -23.93 -15.82 18.79
C PRO A 134 -24.31 -16.69 19.98
N LYS A 135 -25.62 -16.92 20.18
CA LYS A 135 -26.10 -17.78 21.28
C LYS A 135 -25.55 -19.20 21.19
N ASP A 136 -25.39 -19.70 19.97
CA ASP A 136 -24.86 -21.04 19.70
C ASP A 136 -23.39 -21.19 20.10
N TYR A 137 -22.64 -20.08 20.25
CA TYR A 137 -21.24 -20.10 20.70
C TYR A 137 -21.10 -20.79 22.07
N PHE A 138 -21.97 -20.43 23.02
CA PHE A 138 -21.88 -20.89 24.41
C PHE A 138 -22.58 -22.23 24.66
N LYS A 139 -23.45 -22.70 23.74
CA LYS A 139 -24.20 -23.95 23.90
C LYS A 139 -23.32 -25.20 24.01
N TYR A 140 -22.09 -25.13 23.50
CA TYR A 140 -21.16 -26.25 23.43
C TYR A 140 -20.02 -26.15 24.44
N GLY A 141 -20.17 -25.33 25.48
CA GLY A 141 -19.21 -25.25 26.59
C GLY A 141 -18.07 -24.24 26.41
N ASN A 142 -18.09 -23.41 25.37
CA ASN A 142 -17.21 -22.25 25.29
C ASN A 142 -17.59 -21.26 26.39
N LEU A 143 -16.64 -20.87 27.24
CA LEU A 143 -16.86 -19.93 28.36
C LEU A 143 -16.31 -18.54 28.08
N GLU A 144 -15.38 -18.43 27.13
CA GLU A 144 -14.67 -17.20 26.82
C GLU A 144 -14.47 -17.07 25.31
N VAL A 145 -14.53 -15.84 24.82
CA VAL A 145 -14.24 -15.52 23.43
C VAL A 145 -12.75 -15.24 23.31
N PRO A 146 -12.00 -15.92 22.42
CA PRO A 146 -10.58 -15.68 22.24
C PRO A 146 -10.32 -14.25 21.79
N ILE A 147 -9.29 -13.64 22.37
CA ILE A 147 -8.79 -12.32 21.99
C ILE A 147 -7.57 -12.53 21.09
N LEU A 148 -7.64 -12.03 19.86
CA LEU A 148 -6.55 -12.07 18.89
C LEU A 148 -5.70 -10.81 19.03
N SER A 149 -4.38 -11.00 18.95
CA SER A 149 -3.42 -9.92 18.71
C SER A 149 -3.12 -9.83 17.21
N TYR A 150 -2.88 -8.61 16.73
CA TYR A 150 -2.30 -8.39 15.41
C TYR A 150 -0.83 -8.03 15.58
N GLU A 151 0.04 -8.80 14.95
CA GLU A 151 1.48 -8.57 14.95
C GLU A 151 1.97 -8.45 13.51
N ASP A 152 2.60 -7.33 13.20
CA ASP A 152 3.39 -7.14 11.99
C ASP A 152 4.81 -6.72 12.35
N ASN A 153 5.65 -6.54 11.34
CA ASN A 153 7.04 -6.15 11.53
C ASN A 153 7.23 -4.68 11.96
N VAL A 154 6.17 -3.89 12.17
CA VAL A 154 6.29 -2.47 12.55
C VAL A 154 6.54 -2.35 14.06
N ILE A 155 7.65 -1.73 14.41
CA ILE A 155 8.04 -1.38 15.79
C ILE A 155 7.43 -0.02 16.16
N SER A 156 7.57 0.98 15.29
CA SER A 156 7.03 2.32 15.51
C SER A 156 6.72 2.99 14.18
N SER A 157 5.81 3.98 14.19
CA SER A 157 5.57 4.83 13.02
C SER A 157 5.20 6.25 13.42
N VAL A 158 5.46 7.20 12.52
CA VAL A 158 5.03 8.58 12.65
C VAL A 158 4.49 9.09 11.31
N VAL A 159 3.32 9.71 11.34
CA VAL A 159 2.78 10.41 10.17
C VAL A 159 3.48 11.76 10.02
N LEU A 160 4.14 11.96 8.88
CA LEU A 160 4.84 13.21 8.54
C LEU A 160 3.92 14.23 7.88
N GLU A 161 3.01 13.77 7.01
CA GLU A 161 2.05 14.63 6.32
C GLU A 161 0.81 13.85 5.88
N LYS A 162 -0.35 14.52 5.98
CA LYS A 162 -1.60 14.11 5.33
C LYS A 162 -1.95 15.19 4.30
N CYS A 163 -2.09 14.81 3.03
CA CYS A 163 -2.35 15.74 1.93
C CYS A 163 -3.40 15.16 0.97
N VAL A 164 -3.89 15.97 0.03
CA VAL A 164 -4.92 15.55 -0.92
C VAL A 164 -4.51 15.98 -2.33
N GLY A 165 -4.35 15.00 -3.22
CA GLY A 165 -4.12 15.22 -4.64
C GLY A 165 -5.43 15.26 -5.43
N ASN A 166 -5.41 15.91 -6.59
CA ASN A 166 -6.58 16.09 -7.45
C ASN A 166 -7.06 14.78 -8.10
N PHE A 167 -6.14 13.83 -8.31
CA PHE A 167 -6.40 12.55 -8.97
C PHE A 167 -6.32 11.39 -7.98
N VAL A 168 -5.30 11.37 -7.11
CA VAL A 168 -5.09 10.25 -6.19
C VAL A 168 -5.91 10.37 -4.89
N GLY A 169 -6.46 11.55 -4.62
CA GLY A 169 -7.23 11.84 -3.41
C GLY A 169 -6.34 11.93 -2.17
N GLU A 170 -6.85 11.52 -1.02
CA GLU A 170 -6.11 11.60 0.24
C GLU A 170 -4.87 10.69 0.26
N MET A 171 -3.76 11.24 0.73
CA MET A 171 -2.47 10.57 0.85
C MET A 171 -1.89 10.71 2.25
N ILE A 172 -1.05 9.75 2.63
CA ILE A 172 -0.31 9.74 3.89
C ILE A 172 1.16 9.47 3.59
N VAL A 173 2.03 10.29 4.17
CA VAL A 173 3.48 10.06 4.25
C VAL A 173 3.81 9.69 5.69
N GLU A 174 4.46 8.56 5.88
CA GLU A 174 4.87 8.08 7.20
C GLU A 174 6.31 7.57 7.20
N ASP A 175 7.02 7.78 8.31
CA ASP A 175 8.24 7.05 8.62
C ASP A 175 7.89 5.87 9.52
N VAL A 176 8.47 4.70 9.24
CA VAL A 176 8.25 3.48 10.00
C VAL A 176 9.57 2.83 10.39
N GLU A 177 9.63 2.34 11.61
CA GLU A 177 10.70 1.48 12.10
C GLU A 177 10.20 0.05 12.01
N ILE A 178 10.95 -0.81 11.32
CA ILE A 178 10.59 -2.20 11.13
C ILE A 178 11.66 -3.14 11.66
N GLU A 179 11.21 -4.28 12.16
CA GLU A 179 12.05 -5.40 12.54
C GLU A 179 12.27 -6.30 11.32
N SER A 180 13.51 -6.34 10.83
CA SER A 180 13.92 -7.23 9.74
C SER A 180 14.04 -8.68 10.23
N THR A 181 14.04 -9.64 9.30
CA THR A 181 14.11 -11.09 9.60
C THR A 181 15.34 -11.50 10.41
N ASN A 182 16.40 -10.69 10.39
CA ASN A 182 17.63 -10.87 11.17
C ASN A 182 17.65 -10.08 12.49
N GLN A 183 16.47 -9.64 13.00
CA GLN A 183 16.33 -8.77 14.17
C GLN A 183 17.09 -7.43 14.07
N LYS A 184 17.38 -7.01 12.83
CA LYS A 184 17.97 -5.70 12.56
C LYS A 184 16.85 -4.69 12.38
N ARG A 185 16.97 -3.54 13.04
CA ARG A 185 16.08 -2.40 12.83
C ARG A 185 16.38 -1.78 11.47
N GLU A 186 15.33 -1.56 10.69
CA GLU A 186 15.39 -0.80 9.45
C GLU A 186 14.38 0.34 9.50
N PHE A 187 14.76 1.48 8.94
CA PHE A 187 13.88 2.63 8.83
C PHE A 187 13.41 2.75 7.38
N ARG A 188 12.10 2.89 7.20
CA ARG A 188 11.47 3.07 5.89
C ARG A 188 10.62 4.33 5.89
N ARG A 189 10.47 4.94 4.72
CA ARG A 189 9.46 5.97 4.47
C ARG A 189 8.45 5.43 3.47
N ARG A 190 7.16 5.59 3.79
CA ARG A 190 6.04 5.08 2.99
C ARG A 190 5.16 6.22 2.50
N LEU A 191 4.78 6.13 1.22
CA LEU A 191 3.66 6.85 0.63
C LEU A 191 2.49 5.88 0.50
N ARG A 192 1.30 6.30 0.94
CA ARG A 192 0.06 5.53 0.80
C ARG A 192 -1.03 6.43 0.24
N PHE A 193 -1.82 5.90 -0.68
CA PHE A 193 -3.05 6.53 -1.13
C PHE A 193 -4.23 5.90 -0.40
N LYS A 194 -5.09 6.70 0.26
CA LYS A 194 -6.22 6.15 1.01
C LYS A 194 -7.23 5.42 0.13
N ARG A 195 -7.29 5.74 -1.17
CA ARG A 195 -8.10 5.01 -2.16
C ARG A 195 -7.62 3.58 -2.43
N MET A 196 -6.33 3.30 -2.20
CA MET A 196 -5.72 1.97 -2.34
C MET A 196 -4.94 1.60 -1.09
N PRO A 197 -5.65 1.49 0.04
CA PRO A 197 -5.02 1.56 1.34
C PRO A 197 -4.30 0.26 1.76
N ASN A 198 -4.58 -0.86 1.07
CA ASN A 198 -3.89 -2.14 1.24
C ASN A 198 -2.48 -2.10 0.68
N LEU A 199 -2.18 -1.06 -0.10
CA LEU A 199 -0.99 -0.98 -0.89
C LEU A 199 -0.11 0.18 -0.43
N VAL A 200 1.14 -0.13 -0.14
CA VAL A 200 2.18 0.90 -0.08
C VAL A 200 2.49 1.31 -1.51
N GLN A 201 2.24 2.58 -1.83
CA GLN A 201 2.48 3.14 -3.15
C GLN A 201 3.96 3.28 -3.43
N THR A 202 4.69 3.82 -2.46
CA THR A 202 6.15 3.87 -2.53
C THR A 202 6.74 3.61 -1.16
N GLU A 203 7.69 2.69 -1.10
CA GLU A 203 8.51 2.46 0.09
C GLU A 203 9.98 2.66 -0.25
N ILE A 204 10.66 3.51 0.52
CA ILE A 204 12.11 3.71 0.42
C ILE A 204 12.77 3.43 1.76
N ARG A 205 14.07 3.11 1.72
CA ARG A 205 14.89 3.12 2.92
C ARG A 205 15.23 4.56 3.28
N ILE A 206 15.25 4.85 4.58
CA ILE A 206 15.75 6.11 5.10
C ILE A 206 16.87 5.83 6.12
N VAL A 207 17.80 6.76 6.25
CA VAL A 207 18.90 6.68 7.20
C VAL A 207 18.97 7.97 8.02
N PRO A 208 19.28 7.90 9.33
CA PRO A 208 19.51 9.10 10.12
C PRO A 208 20.63 9.95 9.50
N ARG A 209 20.42 11.27 9.36
CA ARG A 209 21.44 12.18 8.81
C ARG A 209 22.69 12.26 9.67
N THR A 210 22.51 12.15 10.98
CA THR A 210 23.60 12.13 11.97
C THR A 210 23.82 10.71 12.43
N VAL A 211 25.09 10.29 12.55
CA VAL A 211 25.45 8.94 12.98
C VAL A 211 25.15 8.81 14.48
N TYR A 212 23.96 8.32 14.78
CA TYR A 212 23.60 7.79 16.09
C TYR A 212 23.89 6.28 16.12
N CYS A 213 24.10 5.73 17.31
CA CYS A 213 23.95 4.29 17.47
C CYS A 213 22.53 3.92 17.00
N LEU A 214 22.38 3.05 16.00
CA LEU A 214 21.06 2.71 15.45
C LEU A 214 20.11 2.18 16.55
N ASP A 215 20.68 1.55 17.58
CA ASP A 215 19.95 1.02 18.74
C ASP A 215 19.31 2.11 19.62
N SER A 216 19.74 3.36 19.51
CA SER A 216 19.17 4.50 20.25
C SER A 216 18.27 5.39 19.38
N VAL A 217 18.09 5.08 18.10
CA VAL A 217 17.23 5.87 17.21
C VAL A 217 15.80 5.36 17.33
N GLU A 218 14.89 6.25 17.71
CA GLU A 218 13.45 5.97 17.76
C GLU A 218 12.69 6.95 16.87
N ILE A 219 11.85 6.42 15.99
CA ILE A 219 10.93 7.23 15.21
C ILE A 219 9.87 7.85 16.13
N GLY A 220 9.62 9.16 15.96
CA GLY A 220 8.70 9.91 16.81
C GLY A 220 9.16 10.05 18.27
N GLY A 221 10.43 9.77 18.57
CA GLY A 221 11.06 10.04 19.87
C GLY A 221 11.26 11.53 20.14
N ASN A 222 11.67 11.86 21.36
CA ASN A 222 11.90 13.26 21.79
C ASN A 222 13.07 13.92 21.05
N ASP A 223 13.98 13.13 20.48
CA ASP A 223 15.24 13.60 19.93
C ASP A 223 15.14 14.18 18.50
N ASN A 224 13.91 14.29 17.94
CA ASN A 224 13.63 14.87 16.61
C ASN A 224 14.66 14.45 15.55
N VAL A 225 14.90 13.14 15.42
CA VAL A 225 15.91 12.59 14.50
C VAL A 225 15.52 12.91 13.05
N GLU A 226 16.41 13.58 12.34
CA GLU A 226 16.22 13.87 10.92
C GLU A 226 16.72 12.70 10.06
N PHE A 227 15.87 12.23 9.15
CA PHE A 227 16.18 11.15 8.22
C PHE A 227 16.37 11.67 6.79
N SER A 228 17.34 11.10 6.09
CA SER A 228 17.53 11.28 4.64
C SER A 228 17.13 10.02 3.86
N PRO A 229 16.54 10.16 2.67
CA PRO A 229 16.35 9.07 1.72
C PRO A 229 17.66 8.35 1.39
N ASP A 230 17.66 7.01 1.42
CA ASP A 230 18.72 6.17 0.88
C ASP A 230 18.30 5.70 -0.52
N LEU A 231 18.71 6.44 -1.55
CA LEU A 231 18.39 6.15 -2.95
C LEU A 231 19.24 5.01 -3.54
N GLY A 232 20.18 4.46 -2.77
CA GLY A 232 21.07 3.39 -3.21
C GLY A 232 20.43 2.00 -3.20
N VAL A 233 19.24 1.85 -2.61
CA VAL A 233 18.60 0.55 -2.41
C VAL A 233 17.11 0.64 -2.72
N LEU A 234 16.63 -0.27 -3.57
CA LEU A 234 15.20 -0.51 -3.73
C LEU A 234 14.73 -1.55 -2.71
N VAL A 235 13.71 -1.17 -1.96
CA VAL A 235 13.12 -2.02 -0.91
C VAL A 235 11.65 -2.31 -1.17
N HIS A 236 11.03 -1.54 -2.07
CA HIS A 236 9.68 -1.78 -2.51
C HIS A 236 9.60 -3.08 -3.32
N VAL A 237 8.71 -3.97 -2.91
CA VAL A 237 8.67 -5.39 -3.30
C VAL A 237 8.57 -5.57 -4.81
N TYR A 238 7.80 -4.74 -5.52
CA TYR A 238 7.62 -4.89 -6.97
C TYR A 238 8.56 -4.01 -7.81
N LEU A 239 9.19 -2.97 -7.23
CA LEU A 239 10.18 -2.16 -7.96
C LEU A 239 11.47 -2.94 -8.22
N VAL A 240 11.88 -3.78 -7.26
CA VAL A 240 13.06 -4.65 -7.39
C VAL A 240 12.95 -5.55 -8.63
N PRO A 241 11.89 -6.35 -8.82
CA PRO A 241 11.76 -7.17 -10.01
C PRO A 241 11.61 -6.33 -11.29
N MET A 242 10.91 -5.18 -11.27
CA MET A 242 10.85 -4.28 -12.44
C MET A 242 12.24 -3.85 -12.91
N VAL A 243 13.15 -3.48 -12.00
CA VAL A 243 14.54 -3.16 -12.35
C VAL A 243 15.35 -4.40 -12.71
N ALA A 244 15.12 -5.54 -12.05
CA ALA A 244 15.80 -6.79 -12.40
C ALA A 244 15.49 -7.24 -13.85
N SER A 245 14.34 -6.86 -14.41
CA SER A 245 13.97 -7.13 -15.81
C SER A 245 14.99 -6.59 -16.82
N LEU A 246 15.74 -5.54 -16.46
CA LEU A 246 16.74 -4.93 -17.32
C LEU A 246 17.86 -5.90 -17.70
N ALA A 247 18.10 -6.93 -16.89
CA ALA A 247 19.04 -8.01 -17.21
C ALA A 247 18.71 -8.73 -18.53
N LEU A 248 17.43 -8.74 -18.95
CA LEU A 248 16.99 -9.35 -20.21
C LEU A 248 17.48 -8.61 -21.46
N VAL A 249 17.94 -7.37 -21.29
CA VAL A 249 18.55 -6.54 -22.35
C VAL A 249 19.94 -6.05 -21.93
N GLY A 250 20.58 -6.74 -20.98
CA GLY A 250 21.88 -6.32 -20.42
C GLY A 250 22.96 -6.15 -21.48
N SER A 251 23.06 -7.06 -22.46
CA SER A 251 24.04 -6.94 -23.54
C SER A 251 23.87 -5.69 -24.40
N TRP A 252 22.61 -5.26 -24.62
CA TRP A 252 22.30 -4.03 -25.34
C TRP A 252 22.66 -2.80 -24.49
N MET A 253 22.36 -2.83 -23.19
CA MET A 253 22.74 -1.76 -22.27
C MET A 253 24.26 -1.61 -22.19
N ASP A 254 25.00 -2.72 -22.07
CA ASP A 254 26.46 -2.74 -22.05
C ASP A 254 27.05 -2.12 -23.32
N GLU A 255 26.50 -2.44 -24.49
CA GLU A 255 26.92 -1.83 -25.76
C GLU A 255 26.69 -0.31 -25.76
N ARG A 256 25.53 0.14 -25.29
CA ARG A 256 25.20 1.58 -25.18
C ARG A 256 26.20 2.30 -24.27
N PHE A 257 26.52 1.72 -23.12
CA PHE A 257 27.52 2.26 -22.20
C PHE A 257 28.92 2.30 -22.80
N GLN A 258 29.35 1.24 -23.51
CA GLN A 258 30.65 1.19 -24.19
C GLN A 258 30.78 2.28 -25.27
N LEU A 259 29.66 2.61 -25.92
CA LEU A 259 29.58 3.69 -26.90
C LEU A 259 29.44 5.10 -26.27
N GLY A 260 29.42 5.20 -24.94
CA GLY A 260 29.31 6.46 -24.19
C GLY A 260 27.88 7.03 -24.15
N PHE A 261 26.87 6.23 -24.49
CA PHE A 261 25.46 6.63 -24.41
C PHE A 261 24.86 6.22 -23.07
N ARG A 262 24.03 7.11 -22.52
CA ARG A 262 23.16 6.82 -21.38
C ARG A 262 21.86 6.17 -21.89
N PRO A 263 21.45 5.01 -21.37
CA PRO A 263 20.15 4.44 -21.69
C PRO A 263 19.00 5.38 -21.31
N LYS A 264 17.94 5.38 -22.11
CA LYS A 264 16.74 6.21 -21.88
C LYS A 264 15.59 5.38 -21.34
N ALA A 265 14.98 5.82 -20.23
CA ALA A 265 13.79 5.22 -19.65
C ALA A 265 12.59 6.18 -19.68
N LEU A 266 11.42 5.65 -20.03
CA LEU A 266 10.13 6.30 -19.81
C LEU A 266 9.42 5.58 -18.65
N CYS A 267 9.17 6.28 -17.55
CA CYS A 267 8.43 5.77 -16.40
C CYS A 267 7.04 6.41 -16.34
N LEU A 268 6.00 5.61 -16.60
CA LEU A 268 4.61 6.02 -16.48
C LEU A 268 4.13 5.70 -15.06
N GLY A 269 3.86 6.74 -14.26
CA GLY A 269 3.66 6.65 -12.81
C GLY A 269 4.97 6.93 -12.07
N VAL A 270 5.05 8.06 -11.37
CA VAL A 270 6.24 8.42 -10.58
C VAL A 270 6.07 7.97 -9.13
N GLY A 271 4.88 8.15 -8.56
CA GLY A 271 4.64 7.89 -7.14
C GLY A 271 5.61 8.69 -6.27
N GLY A 272 6.21 8.06 -5.27
CA GLY A 272 7.27 8.67 -4.46
C GLY A 272 8.62 8.80 -5.17
N GLY A 273 8.75 8.45 -6.44
CA GLY A 273 9.97 8.66 -7.24
C GLY A 273 11.09 7.65 -7.02
N ALA A 274 10.85 6.57 -6.25
CA ALA A 274 11.88 5.57 -5.95
C ALA A 274 12.45 4.89 -7.21
N LEU A 275 11.59 4.53 -8.18
CA LEU A 275 12.01 3.91 -9.44
C LEU A 275 12.85 4.88 -10.27
N VAL A 276 12.34 6.10 -10.49
CA VAL A 276 12.99 7.16 -11.26
C VAL A 276 14.36 7.50 -10.66
N GLY A 277 14.40 7.71 -9.34
CA GLY A 277 15.63 8.00 -8.60
C GLY A 277 16.65 6.86 -8.67
N PHE A 278 16.22 5.60 -8.57
CA PHE A 278 17.13 4.46 -8.65
C PHE A 278 17.72 4.29 -10.04
N LEU A 279 16.91 4.40 -11.10
CA LEU A 279 17.39 4.31 -12.49
C LEU A 279 18.46 5.37 -12.79
N LYS A 280 18.25 6.62 -12.35
CA LYS A 280 19.24 7.70 -12.51
C LYS A 280 20.49 7.47 -11.66
N THR A 281 20.33 7.20 -10.37
CA THR A 281 21.45 7.20 -9.42
C THR A 281 22.30 5.94 -9.47
N GLN A 282 21.69 4.77 -9.65
CA GLN A 282 22.38 3.49 -9.59
C GLN A 282 22.71 2.92 -10.97
N LEU A 283 21.94 3.28 -12.00
CA LEU A 283 22.08 2.72 -13.35
C LEU A 283 22.41 3.76 -14.42
N ASP A 284 22.60 5.02 -14.05
CA ASP A 284 23.08 6.10 -14.93
C ASP A 284 22.14 6.43 -16.12
N PHE A 285 20.84 6.12 -15.98
CA PHE A 285 19.83 6.39 -17.01
C PHE A 285 19.50 7.88 -17.16
N GLN A 286 19.11 8.27 -18.38
CA GLN A 286 18.25 9.43 -18.60
C GLN A 286 16.79 8.99 -18.44
N VAL A 287 16.04 9.64 -17.55
CA VAL A 287 14.69 9.20 -17.19
C VAL A 287 13.66 10.29 -17.48
N VAL A 288 12.59 9.93 -18.17
CA VAL A 288 11.36 10.73 -18.28
C VAL A 288 10.34 10.12 -17.34
N GLY A 289 9.99 10.82 -16.27
CA GLY A 289 8.95 10.41 -15.32
C GLY A 289 7.64 11.14 -15.59
N VAL A 290 6.51 10.42 -15.60
CA VAL A 290 5.20 10.99 -15.89
C VAL A 290 4.25 10.72 -14.73
N GLU A 291 3.65 11.77 -14.18
CA GLU A 291 2.70 11.69 -13.08
C GLU A 291 1.51 12.60 -13.36
N ALA A 292 0.30 12.12 -13.08
CA ALA A 292 -0.91 12.89 -13.34
C ALA A 292 -1.18 13.91 -12.22
N ASP A 293 -0.73 13.62 -10.99
CA ASP A 293 -1.03 14.43 -9.81
C ASP A 293 0.17 15.26 -9.33
N GLU A 294 0.07 16.59 -9.45
CA GLU A 294 1.11 17.52 -8.98
C GLU A 294 1.45 17.34 -7.50
N GLU A 295 0.45 16.98 -6.69
CA GLU A 295 0.66 16.83 -5.25
C GLU A 295 1.50 15.59 -4.93
N VAL A 296 1.40 14.53 -5.75
CA VAL A 296 2.27 13.34 -5.64
C VAL A 296 3.72 13.73 -5.92
N LEU A 297 3.97 14.56 -6.93
CA LEU A 297 5.31 15.04 -7.25
C LEU A 297 5.88 15.95 -6.17
N ARG A 298 5.08 16.86 -5.61
CA ARG A 298 5.48 17.67 -4.46
C ARG A 298 5.89 16.80 -3.28
N VAL A 299 5.11 15.75 -2.99
CA VAL A 299 5.42 14.79 -1.93
C VAL A 299 6.73 14.04 -2.24
N ALA A 300 6.90 13.54 -3.47
CA ALA A 300 8.11 12.84 -3.89
C ALA A 300 9.37 13.70 -3.74
N GLN A 301 9.30 14.97 -4.14
CA GLN A 301 10.40 15.93 -3.99
C GLN A 301 10.69 16.25 -2.52
N LYS A 302 9.65 16.55 -1.74
CA LYS A 302 9.79 16.97 -0.33
C LYS A 302 10.28 15.86 0.58
N TYR A 303 9.79 14.63 0.37
CA TYR A 303 9.95 13.54 1.33
C TYR A 303 10.77 12.36 0.82
N PHE A 304 10.84 12.13 -0.49
CA PHE A 304 11.48 10.93 -1.04
C PHE A 304 12.78 11.24 -1.78
N GLY A 305 13.16 12.52 -1.87
CA GLY A 305 14.42 12.92 -2.51
C GLY A 305 14.37 12.85 -4.03
N LEU A 306 13.18 12.95 -4.63
CA LEU A 306 13.06 13.09 -6.08
C LEU A 306 13.67 14.43 -6.51
N GLU A 307 14.64 14.37 -7.41
CA GLU A 307 15.25 15.54 -8.06
C GLU A 307 14.73 15.65 -9.49
N ASP A 308 14.50 16.89 -9.96
CA ASP A 308 14.25 17.23 -11.36
C ASP A 308 15.48 18.00 -11.89
N GLY A 309 16.03 17.63 -13.05
CA GLY A 309 17.32 18.17 -13.50
C GLY A 309 18.01 17.38 -14.63
N ASP A 310 19.34 17.49 -14.73
CA ASP A 310 20.14 17.14 -15.94
C ASP A 310 19.86 15.77 -16.58
N PHE A 311 19.40 14.78 -15.81
CA PHE A 311 19.08 13.43 -16.31
C PHE A 311 17.71 12.88 -15.89
N ILE A 312 16.89 13.69 -15.22
CA ILE A 312 15.51 13.36 -14.88
C ILE A 312 14.62 14.49 -15.40
N GLN A 313 13.66 14.15 -16.25
CA GLN A 313 12.64 15.09 -16.71
C GLN A 313 11.29 14.62 -16.18
N ILE A 314 10.67 15.42 -15.32
CA ILE A 314 9.33 15.14 -14.78
C ILE A 314 8.25 15.85 -15.61
N CYS A 315 7.19 15.13 -15.97
CA CYS A 315 6.05 15.65 -16.72
C CYS A 315 4.74 15.45 -15.92
N VAL A 316 4.01 16.55 -15.69
CA VAL A 316 2.68 16.51 -15.07
C VAL A 316 1.61 16.26 -16.14
N ARG A 317 1.33 15.00 -16.48
CA ARG A 317 0.33 14.62 -17.50
C ARG A 317 -0.21 13.21 -17.26
N ASP A 318 -1.29 12.89 -17.97
CA ASP A 318 -1.69 11.49 -18.13
C ASP A 318 -0.62 10.72 -18.93
N GLY A 319 -0.20 9.57 -18.40
CA GLY A 319 0.87 8.76 -18.99
C GLY A 319 0.52 8.18 -20.35
N MET A 320 -0.73 7.79 -20.57
CA MET A 320 -1.20 7.24 -21.85
C MET A 320 -1.33 8.36 -22.88
N GLU A 321 -1.87 9.52 -22.50
CA GLU A 321 -1.98 10.69 -23.37
C GLU A 321 -0.59 11.17 -23.84
N LEU A 322 0.39 11.22 -22.95
CA LEU A 322 1.76 11.58 -23.33
C LEU A 322 2.33 10.56 -24.32
N MET A 323 2.16 9.27 -24.04
CA MET A 323 2.65 8.20 -24.91
C MET A 323 2.06 8.29 -26.32
N GLU A 324 0.76 8.55 -26.44
CA GLU A 324 0.09 8.76 -27.72
C GLU A 324 0.60 10.00 -28.46
N LYS A 325 0.87 11.11 -27.76
CA LYS A 325 1.43 12.34 -28.34
C LYS A 325 2.83 12.10 -28.90
N LEU A 326 3.71 11.48 -28.11
CA LEU A 326 5.06 11.14 -28.54
C LEU A 326 5.05 10.20 -29.76
N ALA A 327 4.15 9.21 -29.78
CA ALA A 327 4.02 8.27 -30.90
C ALA A 327 3.57 8.96 -32.21
N ARG A 328 2.90 10.13 -32.12
CA ARG A 328 2.54 10.96 -33.29
C ARG A 328 3.63 11.94 -33.70
N GLY A 329 4.79 11.92 -33.03
CA GLY A 329 5.90 12.83 -33.26
C GLY A 329 5.75 14.19 -32.58
N ASP A 330 4.79 14.34 -31.66
CA ASP A 330 4.66 15.54 -30.84
C ASP A 330 5.56 15.42 -29.59
N SER A 331 6.83 15.80 -29.77
CA SER A 331 7.86 15.80 -28.74
C SER A 331 7.79 16.99 -27.78
N TYR A 332 6.81 17.88 -27.96
CA TYR A 332 6.65 19.05 -27.12
C TYR A 332 5.81 18.74 -25.89
N CYS A 333 6.34 19.09 -24.72
CA CYS A 333 5.61 19.07 -23.46
C CYS A 333 5.70 20.47 -22.86
N GLU A 334 4.55 21.14 -22.67
CA GLU A 334 4.54 22.43 -21.98
C GLU A 334 5.22 22.29 -20.61
N GLY A 335 6.19 23.17 -20.34
CA GLY A 335 6.94 23.17 -19.08
C GLY A 335 8.08 22.15 -19.01
N ALA A 336 8.33 21.36 -20.05
CA ALA A 336 9.41 20.38 -20.07
C ALA A 336 10.32 20.52 -21.32
N ALA A 337 11.54 19.96 -21.25
CA ALA A 337 12.45 19.93 -22.38
C ALA A 337 11.92 19.03 -23.51
N HIS A 338 12.46 19.20 -24.71
CA HIS A 338 12.12 18.36 -25.86
C HIS A 338 12.39 16.88 -25.55
N ILE A 339 11.35 16.05 -25.63
CA ILE A 339 11.46 14.60 -25.43
C ILE A 339 11.78 13.95 -26.76
N ASP A 340 13.02 13.46 -26.90
CA ASP A 340 13.43 12.68 -28.06
C ASP A 340 12.81 11.26 -27.99
N PRO A 341 11.87 10.92 -28.88
CA PRO A 341 11.09 9.69 -28.79
C PRO A 341 11.91 8.51 -29.31
N GLN A 342 12.67 7.87 -28.42
CA GLN A 342 13.24 6.54 -28.59
C GLN A 342 13.79 6.04 -27.25
N PHE A 343 13.09 5.13 -26.60
CA PHE A 343 13.42 4.64 -25.27
C PHE A 343 14.05 3.25 -25.32
N ASP A 344 15.07 3.04 -24.50
CA ASP A 344 15.64 1.71 -24.26
C ASP A 344 14.74 0.89 -23.32
N VAL A 345 14.01 1.58 -22.43
CA VAL A 345 13.10 0.98 -21.47
C VAL A 345 11.84 1.80 -21.35
N ILE A 346 10.68 1.15 -21.35
CA ILE A 346 9.41 1.75 -20.92
C ILE A 346 8.92 0.96 -19.71
N MET A 347 8.73 1.64 -18.58
CA MET A 347 8.23 1.06 -17.33
C MET A 347 6.87 1.65 -16.97
N VAL A 348 5.89 0.80 -16.72
CA VAL A 348 4.51 1.19 -16.43
C VAL A 348 4.14 0.77 -15.02
N ASP A 349 3.96 1.75 -14.14
CA ASP A 349 3.45 1.61 -12.77
C ASP A 349 2.27 2.57 -12.57
N LEU A 350 1.25 2.41 -13.40
CA LEU A 350 0.02 3.18 -13.34
C LEU A 350 -1.02 2.42 -12.51
N ASP A 351 -1.67 3.10 -11.59
CA ASP A 351 -2.84 2.56 -10.87
C ASP A 351 -4.14 3.10 -11.49
N SER A 352 -5.23 2.34 -11.39
CA SER A 352 -6.54 2.81 -11.83
C SER A 352 -7.03 3.99 -10.98
N SER A 353 -7.63 4.98 -11.65
CA SER A 353 -8.30 6.10 -10.99
C SER A 353 -9.75 5.81 -10.62
N ASP A 354 -10.32 4.72 -11.14
CA ASP A 354 -11.73 4.37 -10.97
C ASP A 354 -11.96 3.49 -9.75
N LEU A 355 -12.48 4.10 -8.67
CA LEU A 355 -12.89 3.41 -7.45
C LEU A 355 -13.97 2.35 -7.67
N SER A 356 -14.75 2.44 -8.77
CA SER A 356 -15.84 1.51 -9.06
C SER A 356 -15.37 0.16 -9.63
N ASN A 357 -14.17 0.12 -10.22
CA ASN A 357 -13.60 -1.09 -10.82
C ASN A 357 -12.68 -1.87 -9.86
N GLY A 358 -12.56 -1.41 -8.61
CA GLY A 358 -11.62 -1.98 -7.63
C GLY A 358 -10.16 -1.56 -7.89
N VAL A 359 -9.26 -2.04 -7.02
CA VAL A 359 -7.82 -1.79 -7.14
C VAL A 359 -7.27 -2.58 -8.33
N SER A 360 -6.88 -1.88 -9.40
CA SER A 360 -6.22 -2.49 -10.57
C SER A 360 -5.04 -1.66 -11.05
N ALA A 361 -4.08 -2.32 -11.68
CA ALA A 361 -2.93 -1.70 -12.32
C ALA A 361 -2.58 -2.53 -13.56
N PRO A 362 -2.29 -1.94 -14.73
CA PRO A 362 -2.62 -0.57 -15.14
C PRO A 362 -4.16 -0.31 -15.19
N PRO A 363 -4.60 0.92 -15.51
CA PRO A 363 -5.98 1.18 -15.92
C PRO A 363 -6.46 0.23 -17.05
N LEU A 364 -7.76 -0.04 -17.10
CA LEU A 364 -8.34 -1.04 -18.03
C LEU A 364 -8.09 -0.68 -19.50
N GLU A 365 -8.07 0.61 -19.81
CA GLU A 365 -7.81 1.17 -21.13
C GLU A 365 -6.37 0.95 -21.60
N PHE A 366 -5.44 0.65 -20.71
CA PHE A 366 -4.03 0.48 -21.07
C PHE A 366 -3.80 -0.73 -21.99
N VAL A 367 -4.64 -1.77 -21.89
CA VAL A 367 -4.53 -2.99 -22.71
C VAL A 367 -5.12 -2.81 -24.11
N ARG A 368 -5.58 -1.61 -24.47
CA ARG A 368 -6.06 -1.33 -25.82
C ARG A 368 -4.90 -1.40 -26.82
N LYS A 369 -5.21 -1.90 -28.02
CA LYS A 369 -4.24 -2.10 -29.10
C LYS A 369 -3.50 -0.81 -29.48
N ASP A 370 -4.20 0.32 -29.54
CA ASP A 370 -3.60 1.61 -29.89
C ASP A 370 -2.59 2.10 -28.83
N VAL A 371 -2.87 1.88 -27.56
CA VAL A 371 -1.96 2.20 -26.44
C VAL A 371 -0.70 1.34 -26.51
N LEU A 372 -0.85 0.02 -26.72
CA LEU A 372 0.28 -0.90 -26.86
C LEU A 372 1.12 -0.62 -28.12
N LEU A 373 0.48 -0.24 -29.23
CA LEU A 373 1.17 0.21 -30.44
C LEU A 373 1.96 1.49 -30.23
N ALA A 374 1.42 2.45 -29.47
CA ALA A 374 2.15 3.66 -29.10
C ALA A 374 3.40 3.30 -28.29
N ALA A 375 3.28 2.44 -27.27
CA ALA A 375 4.42 1.94 -26.51
C ALA A 375 5.47 1.27 -27.41
N ARG A 376 5.02 0.41 -28.34
CA ARG A 376 5.91 -0.28 -29.30
C ARG A 376 6.65 0.68 -30.21
N SER A 377 5.99 1.74 -30.69
CA SER A 377 6.59 2.73 -31.59
C SER A 377 7.66 3.58 -30.91
N LEU A 378 7.57 3.76 -29.59
CA LEU A 378 8.51 4.54 -28.79
C LEU A 378 9.71 3.73 -28.28
N LEU A 379 9.60 2.41 -28.27
CA LEU A 379 10.66 1.51 -27.80
C LEU A 379 11.66 1.24 -28.93
N CYS A 380 12.96 1.27 -28.62
CA CYS A 380 13.98 0.85 -29.58
C CYS A 380 13.88 -0.65 -29.88
N GLU A 381 14.50 -1.11 -30.97
CA GLU A 381 14.40 -2.50 -31.43
C GLU A 381 14.84 -3.52 -30.37
N SER A 382 15.91 -3.20 -29.64
CA SER A 382 16.49 -4.01 -28.56
C SER A 382 15.94 -3.68 -27.17
N GLY A 383 14.98 -2.75 -27.08
CA GLY A 383 14.46 -2.25 -25.82
C GLY A 383 13.54 -3.24 -25.11
N ILE A 384 13.14 -2.88 -23.88
CA ILE A 384 12.23 -3.69 -23.06
C ILE A 384 11.05 -2.87 -22.53
N PHE A 385 9.87 -3.49 -22.56
CA PHE A 385 8.64 -2.99 -21.97
C PHE A 385 8.35 -3.71 -20.65
N VAL A 386 8.19 -2.98 -19.56
CA VAL A 386 8.03 -3.53 -18.21
C VAL A 386 6.75 -3.00 -17.62
N ILE A 387 5.89 -3.88 -17.10
CA ILE A 387 4.59 -3.46 -16.57
C ILE A 387 4.26 -4.15 -15.25
N ASN A 388 3.84 -3.34 -14.27
CA ASN A 388 3.23 -3.80 -13.04
C ASN A 388 1.75 -4.10 -13.27
N VAL A 389 1.29 -5.28 -12.87
CA VAL A 389 -0.10 -5.71 -13.11
C VAL A 389 -0.75 -6.19 -11.81
N ILE A 390 -1.86 -5.54 -11.44
CA ILE A 390 -2.90 -6.04 -10.54
C ILE A 390 -4.15 -6.25 -11.39
N PRO A 391 -4.43 -7.49 -11.82
CA PRO A 391 -5.55 -7.71 -12.70
C PRO A 391 -6.86 -7.80 -11.90
N PRO A 392 -7.93 -7.09 -12.30
CA PRO A 392 -9.24 -7.20 -11.66
C PRO A 392 -9.92 -8.54 -11.97
N SER A 393 -9.44 -9.28 -12.98
CA SER A 393 -9.89 -10.62 -13.31
C SER A 393 -8.83 -11.41 -14.06
N ARG A 394 -8.94 -12.74 -14.02
CA ARG A 394 -8.10 -13.63 -14.84
C ARG A 394 -8.19 -13.31 -16.34
N LEU A 395 -9.39 -12.99 -16.84
CA LEU A 395 -9.59 -12.62 -18.24
C LEU A 395 -8.85 -11.33 -18.62
N PHE A 396 -8.81 -10.35 -17.72
CA PHE A 396 -8.01 -9.14 -17.94
C PHE A 396 -6.53 -9.50 -18.06
N TYR A 397 -6.01 -10.29 -17.13
CA TYR A 397 -4.61 -10.74 -17.16
C TYR A 397 -4.26 -11.47 -18.47
N GLU A 398 -5.08 -12.43 -18.89
CA GLU A 398 -4.87 -13.18 -20.14
C GLU A 398 -4.90 -12.26 -21.37
N ARG A 399 -5.80 -11.25 -21.39
CA ARG A 399 -5.84 -10.24 -22.47
C ARG A 399 -4.62 -9.34 -22.48
N SER A 400 -4.13 -8.90 -21.32
CA SER A 400 -2.91 -8.10 -21.22
C SER A 400 -1.73 -8.84 -21.83
N ILE A 401 -1.54 -10.11 -21.45
CA ILE A 401 -0.48 -10.96 -21.99
C ILE A 401 -0.64 -11.17 -23.50
N TYR A 402 -1.86 -11.46 -23.96
CA TYR A 402 -2.13 -11.66 -25.39
C TYR A 402 -1.83 -10.42 -26.22
N GLY A 403 -2.32 -9.24 -25.80
CA GLY A 403 -2.08 -7.98 -26.51
C GLY A 403 -0.61 -7.61 -26.59
N ILE A 404 0.14 -7.76 -25.49
CA ILE A 404 1.59 -7.52 -25.45
C ILE A 404 2.33 -8.43 -26.44
N HIS A 405 1.94 -9.71 -26.53
CA HIS A 405 2.52 -10.65 -27.49
C HIS A 405 2.14 -10.33 -28.94
N GLU A 406 0.90 -9.94 -29.22
CA GLU A 406 0.42 -9.58 -30.56
C GLU A 406 1.23 -8.41 -31.14
N GLU A 407 1.57 -7.42 -30.30
CA GLU A 407 2.31 -6.22 -30.73
C GLU A 407 3.85 -6.39 -30.71
N ASN A 408 4.36 -7.62 -30.52
CA ASN A 408 5.79 -7.94 -30.47
C ASN A 408 6.60 -7.09 -29.46
N LEU A 409 6.00 -6.76 -28.31
CA LEU A 409 6.71 -6.12 -27.22
C LEU A 409 7.52 -7.18 -26.45
N ARG A 410 8.85 -7.02 -26.40
CA ARG A 410 9.69 -7.78 -25.46
C ARG A 410 9.32 -7.31 -24.05
N CYS A 411 8.68 -8.17 -23.28
CA CYS A 411 8.04 -7.77 -22.03
C CYS A 411 8.36 -8.68 -20.84
N ASN A 412 8.37 -8.09 -19.65
CA ASN A 412 8.23 -8.80 -18.38
C ASN A 412 7.03 -8.24 -17.59
N VAL A 413 6.21 -9.13 -17.05
CA VAL A 413 4.97 -8.81 -16.33
C VAL A 413 5.09 -9.23 -14.87
N TYR A 414 4.86 -8.29 -13.96
CA TYR A 414 5.01 -8.51 -12.52
C TYR A 414 3.68 -8.41 -11.77
N TRP A 415 3.61 -9.14 -10.66
CA TRP A 415 2.43 -9.22 -9.79
C TRP A 415 2.67 -8.44 -8.49
N LYS A 416 1.81 -7.45 -8.19
CA LYS A 416 1.71 -6.81 -6.88
C LYS A 416 1.02 -7.81 -5.93
N GLN A 417 1.76 -8.39 -4.97
CA GLN A 417 1.14 -9.08 -3.83
C GLN A 417 0.81 -8.09 -2.74
#